data_AF-A0A2J0L5X7-F1
#
_entry.id   AF-A0A2J0L5X7-F1
#
_cell.length_a   1.000
_cell.length_b   1.000
_cell.length_c   1.000
_cell.angle_alpha   90.00
_cell.angle_beta   90.00
_cell.angle_gamma   90.00
#
_symmetry.space_group_name_H-M   'P 1'
#
loop_
_entity.id
_entity.type
_entity.pdbx_description
1 polymer ?
#
loop_
_entity_poly.entity_id
_entity_poly.type
_entity_poly.pdbx_seq_one_letter_code
_entity_poly.pdbx_strand_id
1 'polypeptide(L)' 'MSKYDNLKFFKKTKARVNHICMKCGQQINAADFYYAESMKDKFLHSLHRKKFCIKCYEEYFKNKI' A
#
# COMPACT_ATOMS: atom_id res chain seq x y z
N MET A 1 1.87 0.94 -18.89
CA MET A 1 2.42 1.65 -17.71
C MET A 1 1.79 3.01 -17.63
N SER A 2 1.31 3.41 -16.46
CA SER A 2 0.75 4.76 -16.22
C SER A 2 1.90 5.76 -16.09
N LYS A 3 1.71 6.98 -16.60
CA LYS A 3 2.70 8.08 -16.63
C LYS A 3 3.33 8.40 -15.26
N TYR A 4 2.67 8.02 -14.17
CA TYR A 4 3.06 8.35 -12.80
C TYR A 4 3.48 7.14 -11.95
N ASP A 5 3.69 5.96 -12.55
CA ASP A 5 4.06 4.77 -11.77
C ASP A 5 5.41 4.93 -11.05
N ASN A 6 6.35 5.69 -11.62
CA ASN A 6 7.64 6.01 -11.00
C ASN A 6 7.55 6.91 -9.75
N LEU A 7 6.39 7.54 -9.53
CA LEU A 7 6.15 8.45 -8.39
C LEU A 7 5.39 7.77 -7.24
N LYS A 8 4.94 6.53 -7.46
CA LYS A 8 4.23 5.73 -6.47
C LYS A 8 5.21 4.91 -5.65
N PHE A 9 5.06 4.96 -4.34
CA PHE A 9 5.81 4.15 -3.40
C PHE A 9 4.89 3.61 -2.32
N PHE A 10 5.31 2.55 -1.65
CA PHE A 10 4.57 1.98 -0.54
C PHE A 10 5.13 2.47 0.78
N LYS A 11 4.26 3.05 1.61
CA LYS A 11 4.62 3.55 2.94
C LYS A 11 4.04 2.64 4.01
N LYS A 12 4.89 2.16 4.92
CA LYS A 12 4.45 1.47 6.14
C LYS A 12 3.65 2.44 7.00
N THR A 13 2.42 2.05 7.33
CA THR A 13 1.46 2.87 8.06
C THR A 13 0.71 2.01 9.07
N LYS A 14 0.32 2.59 10.21
CA LYS A 14 -0.55 1.94 11.19
C LYS A 14 -2.02 2.14 10.80
N ALA A 15 -2.78 1.06 10.70
CA ALA A 15 -4.20 1.07 10.37
C ALA A 15 -4.99 1.80 11.47
N ARG A 16 -5.78 2.80 11.07
CA ARG A 16 -6.71 3.48 11.98
C ARG A 16 -8.09 2.82 12.01
N VAL A 17 -8.41 2.07 10.96
CA VAL A 17 -9.65 1.31 10.78
C VAL A 17 -9.31 0.01 10.05
N ASN A 18 -10.24 -0.94 10.02
CA ASN A 18 -10.05 -2.18 9.28
C ASN A 18 -9.90 -1.92 7.78
N HIS A 19 -8.99 -2.64 7.15
CA HIS A 19 -8.75 -2.57 5.71
C HIS A 19 -8.70 -3.97 5.12
N ILE A 20 -8.87 -4.06 3.81
CA ILE A 20 -8.71 -5.31 3.07
C ILE A 20 -7.44 -5.20 2.24
N CYS A 21 -6.60 -6.22 2.32
CA CYS A 21 -5.44 -6.32 1.44
C CYS A 21 -5.90 -6.52 0.00
N MET A 22 -5.44 -5.66 -0.91
CA MET A 22 -5.80 -5.73 -2.33
C MET A 22 -5.25 -6.98 -3.04
N LYS A 23 -4.19 -7.62 -2.49
CA LYS A 23 -3.58 -8.81 -3.10
C LYS A 23 -4.23 -10.11 -2.64
N CYS A 24 -4.27 -10.35 -1.33
CA CYS A 24 -4.75 -11.62 -0.77
C CYS A 24 -6.17 -11.57 -0.20
N GLY A 25 -6.81 -10.41 -0.16
CA GLY A 25 -8.14 -10.24 0.44
C GLY A 25 -8.17 -10.34 1.97
N GLN A 26 -7.03 -10.57 2.63
CA GLN A 26 -6.97 -10.67 4.08
C GLN A 26 -7.35 -9.33 4.75
N GLN A 27 -8.10 -9.42 5.86
CA GLN A 27 -8.39 -8.27 6.70
C GLN A 27 -7.14 -7.83 7.46
N ILE A 28 -6.87 -6.53 7.40
CA ILE A 28 -5.89 -5.79 8.20
C ILE A 28 -6.71 -5.11 9.29
N ASN A 29 -6.48 -5.46 10.55
CA ASN A 29 -7.27 -4.90 11.64
C ASN A 29 -6.80 -3.47 11.96
N ALA A 30 -7.66 -2.71 12.63
CA ALA A 30 -7.24 -1.47 13.27
C ALA A 30 -6.05 -1.74 14.21
N ALA A 31 -5.13 -0.78 14.29
CA ALA A 31 -3.84 -0.85 14.96
C ALA A 31 -2.78 -1.78 14.34
N ASP A 32 -3.10 -2.62 13.35
CA ASP A 32 -2.08 -3.38 12.61
C ASP A 32 -1.25 -2.49 11.70
N PHE A 33 -0.05 -2.95 11.35
CA PHE A 33 0.78 -2.30 10.33
C PHE A 33 0.49 -2.85 8.94
N TYR A 34 0.47 -1.97 7.96
CA TYR A 34 0.29 -2.32 6.55
C TYR A 34 1.05 -1.35 5.65
N TYR A 35 1.13 -1.66 4.36
CA TYR A 35 1.75 -0.82 3.36
C TYR A 35 0.67 -0.18 2.48
N ALA A 36 0.61 1.14 2.50
CA ALA A 36 -0.30 1.93 1.67
C ALA A 36 0.44 2.53 0.48
N GLU A 37 -0.16 2.49 -0.70
CA GLU A 37 0.31 3.24 -1.86
C GLU A 37 0.22 4.73 -1.57
N SER A 38 1.35 5.42 -1.73
CA SER A 38 1.49 6.85 -1.60
C SER A 38 2.18 7.39 -2.84
N MET A 39 1.89 8.64 -3.19
CA MET A 39 2.61 9.36 -4.23
C MET A 39 3.56 10.38 -3.61
N LYS A 40 4.70 10.61 -4.27
CA LYS A 40 5.68 11.63 -3.86
C LYS A 40 5.11 13.04 -4.04
N ASP A 41 4.28 13.21 -5.06
CA ASP A 41 3.58 14.45 -5.32
C ASP A 41 2.30 14.55 -4.47
N LYS A 42 2.18 15.63 -3.71
CA LYS A 42 1.05 15.86 -2.79
C LYS A 42 -0.21 16.37 -3.51
N PHE A 43 -0.09 16.92 -4.72
CA PHE A 43 -1.21 17.46 -5.49
C PHE A 43 -2.08 16.35 -6.11
N LEU A 44 -1.48 15.20 -6.41
CA LEU A 44 -2.17 14.04 -6.95
C LEU A 44 -2.66 13.13 -5.83
N HIS A 45 -3.83 13.43 -5.26
CA HIS A 45 -4.52 12.49 -4.39
C HIS A 45 -5.18 11.39 -5.22
N SER A 46 -4.63 10.17 -5.19
CA SER A 46 -5.38 9.00 -5.68
C SER A 46 -6.47 8.64 -4.67
N LEU A 47 -7.72 8.56 -5.16
CA LEU A 47 -8.88 8.09 -4.40
C LEU A 47 -8.78 6.59 -4.08
N HIS A 48 -8.15 5.81 -4.97
CA HIS A 48 -8.04 4.36 -4.87
C HIS A 48 -6.61 3.91 -4.53
N ARG A 49 -6.13 4.31 -3.35
CA ARG A 49 -4.81 3.89 -2.87
C ARG A 49 -4.79 2.39 -2.58
N LYS A 50 -3.89 1.67 -3.23
CA LYS A 50 -3.70 0.25 -2.97
C LYS A 50 -3.19 0.03 -1.55
N LYS A 51 -3.65 -1.04 -0.90
CA LYS A 51 -3.26 -1.40 0.48
C LYS A 51 -2.82 -2.86 0.49
N PHE A 52 -1.66 -3.12 1.08
CA PHE A 52 -1.09 -4.46 1.17
C PHE A 52 -0.76 -4.79 2.62
N CYS A 53 -1.06 -6.02 3.05
CA CYS A 53 -0.57 -6.51 4.32
C CYS A 53 0.96 -6.67 4.27
N ILE A 54 1.60 -6.81 5.43
CA ILE A 54 3.06 -6.92 5.53
C ILE A 54 3.58 -8.06 4.66
N LYS A 55 2.96 -9.25 4.75
CA LYS A 55 3.35 -10.45 4.00
C LYS A 55 3.36 -10.21 2.49
N CYS A 56 2.23 -9.73 1.95
CA CYS A 56 2.13 -9.46 0.51
C CYS A 56 3.08 -8.34 0.06
N TYR A 57 3.37 -7.36 0.92
CA TYR A 57 4.36 -6.37 0.57
C TYR A 57 5.77 -6.97 0.47
N GLU A 58 6.17 -7.76 1.47
CA GLU A 58 7.49 -8.37 1.52
C GLU A 58 7.73 -9.38 0.38
N GLU A 59 6.75 -10.25 0.12
CA GLU A 59 6.86 -11.27 -0.93
C GLU A 59 7.00 -10.68 -2.34
N TYR A 60 6.27 -9.61 -2.65
CA TYR A 60 6.13 -9.13 -4.04
C TYR A 60 6.91 -7.85 -4.36
N PHE A 61 7.15 -7.00 -3.36
CA PHE A 61 7.76 -5.69 -3.57
C PHE A 61 9.14 -5.56 -2.94
N LYS A 62 9.42 -6.28 -1.85
CA LYS A 62 10.74 -6.25 -1.19
C LYS A 62 11.76 -7.19 -1.84
N ASN A 63 11.31 -8.36 -2.33
CA ASN A 63 12.16 -9.34 -3.02
C ASN A 63 12.45 -9.02 -4.50
N LYS A 64 12.19 -7.78 -4.94
CA LYS A 64 12.47 -7.33 -6.32
C LYS A 64 13.76 -6.49 -6.42
N ILE A 65 14.63 -6.59 -5.42
CA ILE A 65 15.97 -5.99 -5.38
C ILE A 65 16.98 -7.11 -5.60
#